data_AF-A0A353NFM4-F1
#
_entry.id   AF-A0A353NFM4-F1
#
_cell.length_a   1.000
_cell.length_b   1.000
_cell.length_c   1.000
_cell.angle_alpha   90.00
_cell.angle_beta   90.00
_cell.angle_gamma   90.00
#
_symmetry.space_group_name_H-M   'P 1'
#
loop_
_entity.id
_entity.type
_entity.pdbx_description
1 polymer ?
#
loop_
_entity_poly.entity_id
_entity_poly.type
_entity_poly.pdbx_seq_one_letter_code
_entity_poly.pdbx_strand_id
1 'polypeptide(L)'
;MDQISSHRQYSSQENPLQFTATLTPIGLRGMQINLGRWCNQSCTHCHVGASPFRTETISAQVVDRCLEIIAATPSIEVVDLTGGAPEAQPEFRRLA
;
A
#
# COMPACT_ATOMS: atom_id res chain seq x y z
N MET A 1 -36.85 -23.15 6.55
CA MET A 1 -36.97 -24.40 5.77
C MET A 1 -37.10 -23.98 4.33
N ASP A 2 -35.96 -24.04 3.63
CA ASP A 2 -35.70 -23.93 2.17
C ASP A 2 -36.25 -22.68 1.45
N GLN A 3 -35.41 -21.85 0.81
CA GLN A 3 -34.84 -22.14 -0.52
C GLN A 3 -33.43 -21.53 -0.69
N ILE A 4 -32.45 -22.38 -0.95
CA ILE A 4 -31.20 -22.06 -1.66
C ILE A 4 -31.55 -21.91 -3.14
N SER A 5 -31.14 -20.84 -3.84
CA SER A 5 -30.82 -20.86 -5.29
C SER A 5 -30.31 -19.51 -5.83
N SER A 6 -28.99 -19.36 -5.91
CA SER A 6 -28.28 -19.02 -7.16
C SER A 6 -26.79 -18.94 -6.87
N HIS A 7 -26.18 -20.09 -6.56
CA HIS A 7 -24.75 -20.25 -6.77
C HIS A 7 -24.50 -20.04 -8.27
N ARG A 8 -23.95 -18.88 -8.62
CA ARG A 8 -23.45 -18.60 -9.97
C ARG A 8 -22.41 -19.67 -10.28
N GLN A 9 -22.78 -20.67 -11.08
CA GLN A 9 -21.87 -21.68 -11.59
C GLN A 9 -20.79 -20.95 -12.38
N TYR A 10 -19.62 -20.78 -11.77
CA TYR A 10 -18.43 -20.36 -12.49
C TYR A 10 -18.08 -21.53 -13.41
N SER A 11 -18.45 -21.40 -14.68
CA SER A 11 -18.04 -22.34 -15.71
C SER A 11 -16.51 -22.36 -15.72
N SER A 12 -15.94 -23.53 -15.42
CA SER A 12 -14.52 -23.83 -15.55
C SER A 12 -14.13 -23.91 -17.03
N GLN A 13 -14.35 -22.83 -17.78
CA GLN A 13 -13.69 -22.67 -19.06
C GLN A 13 -12.21 -22.44 -18.75
N GLU A 14 -11.38 -23.38 -19.20
CA GLU A 14 -9.93 -23.24 -19.11
C GLU A 14 -9.52 -21.93 -19.80
N ASN A 15 -8.79 -21.09 -19.08
CA ASN A 15 -8.29 -19.83 -19.61
C ASN A 15 -7.15 -20.15 -20.60
N PRO A 16 -7.30 -19.88 -21.91
CA PRO A 16 -6.29 -20.22 -22.92
C PRO A 16 -5.02 -19.38 -22.83
N LEU A 17 -4.96 -18.41 -21.91
CA LEU A 17 -3.77 -17.59 -21.67
C LEU A 17 -2.73 -18.36 -20.84
N GLN A 18 -2.03 -19.29 -21.49
CA GLN A 18 -0.82 -19.90 -20.95
C GLN A 18 0.35 -18.92 -21.09
N PHE A 19 0.80 -18.36 -19.97
CA PHE A 19 2.03 -17.58 -19.92
C PHE A 19 3.23 -18.53 -19.94
N THR A 20 3.89 -18.64 -21.09
CA THR A 20 5.05 -19.54 -21.30
C THR A 20 6.40 -18.83 -21.08
N ALA A 21 6.40 -17.51 -20.95
CA ALA A 21 7.61 -16.72 -20.76
C ALA A 21 8.02 -16.65 -19.28
N THR A 22 9.31 -16.86 -19.01
CA THR A 22 9.90 -16.59 -17.69
C THR A 22 9.97 -15.08 -17.46
N LEU A 23 9.32 -14.59 -16.41
CA LEU A 23 9.39 -13.19 -16.01
C LEU A 23 10.74 -12.90 -15.34
N THR A 24 11.42 -11.85 -15.77
CA THR A 24 12.62 -11.33 -15.12
C THR A 24 12.24 -10.10 -14.27
N PRO A 25 12.67 -10.03 -12.99
CA PRO A 25 12.39 -8.86 -12.17
C PRO A 25 13.16 -7.66 -12.73
N ILE A 26 12.47 -6.53 -12.84
CA ILE A 26 13.12 -5.24 -13.07
C ILE A 26 13.61 -4.67 -11.75
N GLY A 27 14.55 -3.72 -11.81
CA GLY A 27 15.05 -3.02 -10.62
C GLY A 27 13.94 -2.25 -9.88
N LEU A 28 14.08 -2.13 -8.56
CA LEU A 28 13.17 -1.35 -7.73
C LEU A 28 13.34 0.14 -8.03
N ARG A 29 12.28 0.78 -8.55
CA ARG A 29 12.28 2.22 -8.90
C ARG A 29 11.45 3.12 -8.01
N GLY A 30 10.46 2.57 -7.33
CA GLY A 30 9.53 3.32 -6.47
C GLY A 30 9.43 2.69 -5.09
N MET A 31 9.39 3.52 -4.05
CA MET A 31 9.15 3.11 -2.67
C MET A 31 7.97 3.88 -2.09
N GLN A 32 6.93 3.16 -1.67
CA GLN A 32 5.79 3.77 -1.00
C GLN A 32 5.91 3.59 0.51
N ILE A 33 5.78 4.68 1.28
CA ILE A 33 5.88 4.68 2.74
C ILE A 33 4.54 5.10 3.32
N ASN A 34 3.85 4.19 3.99
CA ASN A 34 2.63 4.51 4.73
C ASN A 34 3.02 5.09 6.10
N LEU A 35 2.71 6.36 6.35
CA LEU A 35 3.05 7.10 7.57
C LEU A 35 2.09 6.82 8.74
N GLY A 36 0.96 6.19 8.48
CA GLY A 36 -0.05 5.87 9.47
C GLY A 36 -1.47 5.87 8.90
N ARG A 37 -2.44 5.67 9.80
CA ARG A 37 -3.87 5.67 9.47
C ARG A 37 -4.62 6.86 10.05
N TRP A 38 -3.96 7.74 10.79
CA TRP A 38 -4.57 9.00 11.20
C TRP A 38 -4.84 9.88 9.96
N CYS A 39 -6.07 10.38 9.85
CA CYS A 39 -6.47 11.32 8.80
C CYS A 39 -7.45 12.33 9.39
N ASN A 40 -7.50 13.55 8.87
CA ASN A 40 -8.48 14.55 9.32
C ASN A 40 -9.91 14.27 8.80
N GLN A 41 -10.10 13.25 7.97
CA GLN A 41 -11.38 12.85 7.37
C GLN A 41 -11.61 11.35 7.48
N SER A 42 -12.88 10.93 7.44
CA SER A 42 -13.31 9.53 7.47
C SER A 42 -14.09 9.18 6.19
N CYS A 43 -13.39 8.95 5.08
CA CYS A 43 -14.03 8.73 3.78
C CYS A 43 -14.65 7.33 3.69
N THR A 44 -15.88 7.23 3.15
CA THR A 44 -16.61 5.94 3.01
C THR A 44 -15.95 4.95 2.06
N HIS A 45 -15.09 5.43 1.16
CA HIS A 45 -14.35 4.63 0.18
C HIS A 45 -12.85 4.51 0.55
N CYS A 46 -12.47 4.81 1.79
CA CYS A 46 -11.08 4.67 2.23
C CYS A 46 -10.72 3.19 2.37
N HIS A 47 -9.90 2.66 1.46
CA HIS A 47 -9.52 1.25 1.45
C HIS A 47 -8.78 0.79 2.73
N VAL A 48 -8.08 1.71 3.42
CA VAL A 48 -7.40 1.44 4.71
C VAL A 48 -8.20 1.86 5.94
N GLY A 49 -9.37 2.47 5.75
CA GLY A 49 -10.21 2.99 6.83
C GLY A 49 -9.51 4.03 7.71
N ALA A 50 -8.71 4.92 7.11
CA ALA A 50 -8.10 6.04 7.82
C ALA A 50 -9.17 6.98 8.39
N SER A 51 -8.90 7.56 9.56
CA SER A 51 -9.85 8.45 10.24
C SER A 51 -9.17 9.26 11.35
N PRO A 52 -9.86 10.28 11.91
CA PRO A 52 -9.33 11.05 13.04
C PRO A 52 -9.18 10.25 14.33
N PHE A 53 -9.79 9.07 14.40
CA PHE A 53 -9.81 8.19 15.56
C PHE A 53 -8.73 7.10 15.52
N ARG A 54 -7.95 7.04 14.43
CA ARG A 54 -6.84 6.10 14.28
C ARG A 54 -5.61 6.60 15.02
N THR A 55 -4.86 5.68 15.58
CA THR A 55 -3.62 5.98 16.32
C THR A 55 -2.40 5.30 15.72
N GLU A 56 -2.59 4.47 14.69
CA GLU A 56 -1.50 3.81 13.99
C GLU A 56 -0.65 4.84 13.24
N THR A 57 0.63 4.89 13.58
CA THR A 57 1.63 5.76 12.98
C THR A 57 2.98 5.06 12.93
N ILE A 58 3.84 5.46 12.00
CA ILE A 58 5.21 4.96 11.97
C ILE A 58 6.04 5.59 13.10
N SER A 59 7.03 4.84 13.59
CA SER A 59 7.99 5.37 14.56
C SER A 59 9.18 6.03 13.86
N ALA A 60 9.90 6.89 14.59
CA ALA A 60 11.13 7.51 14.08
C ALA A 60 12.18 6.48 13.64
N GLN A 61 12.28 5.34 14.33
CA GLN A 61 13.21 4.26 13.95
C GLN A 61 12.84 3.62 12.61
N VAL A 62 11.55 3.54 12.28
CA VAL A 62 11.11 3.07 10.96
C VAL A 62 11.48 4.09 9.89
N VAL A 63 11.33 5.39 10.17
CA VAL A 63 11.76 6.47 9.27
C VAL A 63 13.26 6.40 9.00
N ASP A 64 14.07 6.24 10.05
CA ASP A 64 15.52 6.07 9.93
C ASP A 64 15.84 4.91 8.99
N ARG A 65 15.16 3.77 9.19
CA ARG A 65 15.36 2.59 8.36
C ARG A 65 14.94 2.82 6.90
N CYS A 66 13.85 3.55 6.67
CA CYS A 66 13.45 3.92 5.31
C CYS A 66 14.52 4.78 4.62
N LEU A 67 15.06 5.78 5.32
CA LEU A 67 16.12 6.65 4.80
C LEU A 67 17.38 5.86 4.46
N GLU A 68 17.78 4.92 5.32
CA GLU A 68 18.90 4.01 5.05
C GLU A 68 18.67 3.18 3.78
N ILE A 69 17.46 2.64 3.58
CA ILE A 69 17.11 1.84 2.40
C ILE A 69 17.15 2.70 1.13
N ILE A 70 16.59 3.91 1.19
CA ILE A 70 16.59 4.86 0.07
C ILE A 70 18.04 5.20 -0.31
N ALA A 71 18.88 5.54 0.68
CA ALA A 71 20.29 5.85 0.45
C ALA A 71 21.09 4.66 -0.11
N ALA A 72 20.79 3.44 0.35
CA ALA A 72 21.46 2.20 -0.09
C ALA A 72 20.96 1.67 -1.45
N THR A 73 19.87 2.23 -2.00
CA THR A 73 19.24 1.72 -3.23
C THR A 73 19.13 2.82 -4.29
N PRO A 74 20.22 3.11 -5.03
CA PRO A 74 20.26 4.21 -6.01
C PRO A 74 19.25 4.10 -7.16
N SER A 75 18.68 2.92 -7.38
CA SER A 75 17.64 2.72 -8.41
C SER A 75 16.27 3.26 -7.99
N ILE A 76 16.04 3.54 -6.69
CA ILE A 76 14.82 4.20 -6.24
C ILE A 76 14.88 5.66 -6.68
N GLU A 77 13.96 6.03 -7.56
CA GLU A 77 13.86 7.38 -8.12
C GLU A 77 12.65 8.14 -7.57
N VAL A 78 11.66 7.42 -7.04
CA VAL A 78 10.41 7.99 -6.52
C VAL A 78 10.12 7.43 -5.14
N VAL A 79 9.90 8.31 -4.17
CA VAL A 79 9.36 7.96 -2.85
C VAL A 79 7.97 8.56 -2.75
N ASP A 80 6.97 7.71 -2.53
CA ASP A 80 5.57 8.10 -2.37
C ASP A 80 5.18 8.02 -0.89
N LEU A 81 4.79 9.16 -0.31
CA LEU A 81 4.43 9.30 1.09
C LEU A 81 2.91 9.23 1.23
N THR A 82 2.42 8.14 1.84
CA THR A 82 0.99 7.81 1.86
C THR A 82 0.50 7.50 3.28
N GLY A 83 -0.76 7.08 3.40
CA GLY A 83 -1.41 6.74 4.67
C GLY A 83 -2.78 7.37 4.76
N GLY A 84 -3.12 7.87 5.94
CA GLY A 84 -4.22 8.80 6.11
C GLY A 84 -3.87 10.19 5.56
N ALA A 85 -3.62 11.15 6.45
CA ALA A 85 -3.06 12.46 6.10
C ALA A 85 -1.54 12.45 6.37
N PRO A 86 -0.69 12.04 5.41
CA PRO A 86 0.74 11.88 5.62
C PRO A 86 1.43 13.15 6.15
N GLU A 87 0.96 14.32 5.72
CA GLU A 87 1.46 15.64 6.11
C GLU A 87 1.29 15.96 7.60
N ALA A 88 0.38 15.26 8.29
CA ALA A 88 0.13 15.44 9.71
C ALA A 88 1.03 14.56 10.59
N GLN A 89 1.82 13.66 10.00
CA GLN A 89 2.73 12.81 10.74
C GLN A 89 4.00 13.61 11.13
N PRO A 90 4.47 13.55 12.40
CA PRO A 90 5.57 14.41 12.88
C PRO A 90 6.90 14.31 12.11
N GLU A 91 7.23 13.14 11.60
CA GLU A 91 8.43 12.82 10.84
C GLU A 91 8.31 13.11 9.33
N PHE A 92 7.14 13.56 8.84
CA PHE A 92 6.89 13.81 7.42
C PHE A 92 8.00 14.64 6.76
N ARG A 93 8.45 15.71 7.43
CA ARG A 93 9.51 16.60 6.92
C ARG A 93 10.88 15.97 6.79
N ARG A 94 11.12 14.82 7.41
CA ARG A 94 12.40 14.09 7.26
C ARG A 94 12.42 13.26 5.98
N LEU A 95 11.24 12.99 5.40
CA LEU A 95 11.06 12.18 4.20
C LEU A 95 10.68 13.00 2.96
N ALA A 96 10.21 14.24 3.14
CA ALA A 96 9.73 15.14 2.09
C ALA A 96 10.79 16.13 1.58
#